data_AF-A0A1X1XX43-F1
#
_entry.id   AF-A0A1X1XX43-F1
#
_cell.length_a   1.000
_cell.length_b   1.000
_cell.length_c   1.000
_cell.angle_alpha   90.00
_cell.angle_beta   90.00
_cell.angle_gamma   90.00
#
_symmetry.space_group_name_H-M   'P 1'
#
loop_
_entity.id
_entity.type
_entity.pdbx_description
1 polymer ?
#
loop_
_entity_poly.entity_id
_entity_poly.type
_entity_poly.pdbx_seq_one_letter_code
_entity_poly.pdbx_strand_id
1 'polypeptide(L)'
;MSGPFKELIQNQAKILRIDLRDDNYWWSTRMFLVAALAQDYTQVEALVFVRSGNEQNFVGIAAPRDVRRRLAKNFAADNYESAYRKARAAVTDALEDHSSGVSAILNNWQYAVDQTLGDEGYISHIVSSSKLRLWMRGDLDTQSVPAGPLTAHRQYRIIAHDRRYVALTNGIRLEGVVDRDELVVAAQMERRVGGAS
;
A
#
# COMPACT_ATOMS: atom_id res chain seq x y z
N MET A 1 -13.30 -12.46 6.93
CA MET A 1 -12.74 -11.87 5.70
C MET A 1 -11.22 -12.10 5.64
N SER A 2 -10.74 -13.27 5.19
CA SER A 2 -9.31 -13.66 5.25
C SER A 2 -8.66 -14.05 3.89
N GLY A 3 -9.35 -13.90 2.76
CA GLY A 3 -8.84 -14.32 1.44
C GLY A 3 -7.64 -13.52 0.90
N PRO A 4 -7.73 -12.17 0.75
CA PRO A 4 -6.75 -11.42 -0.02
C PRO A 4 -5.37 -11.32 0.65
N PHE A 5 -5.30 -11.22 1.98
CA PHE A 5 -4.00 -11.18 2.67
C PHE A 5 -3.26 -12.51 2.61
N LYS A 6 -3.99 -13.62 2.70
CA LYS A 6 -3.42 -14.96 2.57
C LYS A 6 -2.80 -15.17 1.18
N GLU A 7 -3.50 -14.72 0.13
CA GLU A 7 -3.00 -14.77 -1.24
C GLU A 7 -1.73 -13.92 -1.44
N LEU A 8 -1.65 -12.72 -0.82
CA LEU A 8 -0.44 -11.87 -0.91
C LEU A 8 0.78 -12.54 -0.28
N ILE A 9 0.61 -13.18 0.88
CA ILE A 9 1.68 -13.90 1.58
C ILE A 9 2.15 -15.08 0.73
N GLN A 10 1.22 -15.82 0.13
CA GLN A 10 1.53 -17.00 -0.69
C GLN A 10 2.18 -16.62 -2.04
N ASN A 11 1.74 -15.52 -2.66
CA ASN A 11 2.18 -15.12 -4.01
C ASN A 11 3.36 -14.14 -4.00
N GLN A 12 3.92 -13.79 -2.83
CA GLN A 12 5.03 -12.83 -2.68
C GLN A 12 4.84 -11.53 -3.48
N ALA A 13 3.59 -11.04 -3.53
CA ALA A 13 3.27 -9.85 -4.30
C ALA A 13 4.00 -8.62 -3.73
N LYS A 14 4.75 -7.90 -4.59
CA LYS A 14 5.43 -6.65 -4.21
C LYS A 14 4.49 -5.43 -4.17
N ILE A 15 3.31 -5.53 -4.77
CA ILE A 15 2.35 -4.43 -4.91
C ILE A 15 0.99 -4.88 -4.41
N LEU A 16 0.40 -4.08 -3.51
CA LEU A 16 -0.97 -4.24 -3.06
C LEU A 16 -1.80 -3.04 -3.50
N ARG A 17 -2.89 -3.33 -4.21
CA ARG A 17 -3.84 -2.33 -4.62
C ARG A 17 -4.92 -2.13 -3.55
N ILE A 18 -5.17 -0.87 -3.19
CA ILE A 18 -6.17 -0.46 -2.22
C ILE A 18 -7.23 0.40 -2.91
N ASP A 19 -8.45 -0.11 -2.91
CA ASP A 19 -9.59 0.57 -3.49
C ASP A 19 -10.35 1.38 -2.43
N LEU A 20 -10.31 2.71 -2.55
CA LEU A 20 -10.99 3.66 -1.67
C LEU A 20 -12.51 3.73 -1.93
N ARG A 21 -13.03 3.02 -2.93
CA ARG A 21 -14.43 3.05 -3.38
C ARG A 21 -14.88 4.49 -3.67
N ASP A 22 -15.95 4.94 -3.03
CA ASP A 22 -16.49 6.29 -3.14
C ASP A 22 -15.95 7.25 -2.06
N ASP A 23 -14.69 7.08 -1.66
CA ASP A 23 -14.01 7.91 -0.64
C ASP A 23 -14.66 7.88 0.76
N ASN A 24 -15.52 6.89 1.04
CA ASN A 24 -16.33 6.78 2.27
C ASN A 24 -16.28 5.40 2.95
N TYR A 25 -15.47 4.48 2.46
CA TYR A 25 -15.48 3.09 2.91
C TYR A 25 -14.43 2.77 3.97
N TRP A 26 -13.21 3.26 3.79
CA TRP A 26 -12.09 2.91 4.66
C TRP A 26 -12.05 3.75 5.93
N TRP A 27 -11.79 3.10 7.04
CA TRP A 27 -11.44 3.74 8.30
C TRP A 27 -9.92 3.84 8.47
N SER A 28 -9.46 4.93 9.08
CA SER A 28 -8.04 5.20 9.34
C SER A 28 -7.37 4.09 10.15
N THR A 29 -8.08 3.52 11.13
CA THR A 29 -7.66 2.38 11.96
C THR A 29 -7.41 1.12 11.12
N ARG A 30 -8.34 0.78 10.21
CA ARG A 30 -8.20 -0.36 9.30
C ARG A 30 -7.12 -0.14 8.25
N MET A 31 -6.98 1.07 7.73
CA MET A 31 -5.91 1.44 6.81
C MET A 31 -4.54 1.31 7.48
N PHE A 32 -4.44 1.74 8.75
CA PHE A 32 -3.24 1.57 9.56
C PHE A 32 -2.91 0.09 9.75
N LEU A 33 -3.91 -0.75 10.10
CA LEU A 33 -3.72 -2.19 10.24
C LEU A 33 -3.20 -2.84 8.94
N VAL A 34 -3.79 -2.49 7.79
CA VAL A 34 -3.34 -2.98 6.49
C VAL A 34 -1.88 -2.64 6.23
N ALA A 35 -1.48 -1.39 6.49
CA ALA A 35 -0.11 -0.94 6.33
C ALA A 35 0.87 -1.65 7.29
N ALA A 36 0.47 -1.86 8.55
CA ALA A 36 1.28 -2.57 9.53
C ALA A 36 1.45 -4.06 9.16
N LEU A 37 0.38 -4.74 8.74
CA LEU A 37 0.45 -6.14 8.30
C LEU A 37 1.27 -6.30 7.02
N ALA A 38 1.09 -5.42 6.04
CA ALA A 38 1.90 -5.43 4.82
C ALA A 38 3.38 -5.20 5.12
N GLN A 39 3.71 -4.31 6.06
CA GLN A 39 5.09 -4.07 6.47
C GLN A 39 5.70 -5.27 7.22
N ASP A 40 4.95 -5.87 8.15
CA ASP A 40 5.53 -6.80 9.12
C ASP A 40 5.45 -8.28 8.66
N TYR A 41 4.56 -8.61 7.71
CA TYR A 41 4.24 -10.00 7.36
C TYR A 41 4.26 -10.31 5.85
N THR A 42 4.53 -9.34 4.97
CA THR A 42 4.53 -9.58 3.52
C THR A 42 5.76 -8.97 2.84
N GLN A 43 5.92 -9.23 1.54
CA GLN A 43 6.94 -8.60 0.68
C GLN A 43 6.37 -7.38 -0.06
N VAL A 44 5.20 -6.87 0.35
CA VAL A 44 4.58 -5.72 -0.30
C VAL A 44 5.44 -4.49 -0.05
N GLU A 45 5.94 -3.90 -1.12
CA GLU A 45 6.74 -2.69 -1.08
C GLU A 45 5.93 -1.44 -1.42
N ALA A 46 4.80 -1.59 -2.13
CA ALA A 46 3.95 -0.48 -2.56
C ALA A 46 2.47 -0.73 -2.34
N LEU A 47 1.80 0.24 -1.72
CA LEU A 47 0.35 0.38 -1.67
C LEU A 47 -0.09 1.33 -2.78
N VAL A 48 -0.86 0.83 -3.73
CA VAL A 48 -1.39 1.61 -4.86
C VAL A 48 -2.84 1.94 -4.58
N PHE A 49 -3.09 3.22 -4.30
CA PHE A 49 -4.41 3.72 -4.00
C PHE A 49 -5.15 4.09 -5.27
N VAL A 50 -6.37 3.59 -5.38
CA VAL A 50 -7.29 3.91 -6.46
C VAL A 50 -8.65 4.29 -5.89
N ARG A 51 -9.44 5.00 -6.68
CA ARG A 51 -10.83 5.29 -6.38
C ARG A 51 -11.72 4.63 -7.43
N SER A 52 -12.37 3.54 -7.05
CA SER A 52 -13.34 2.87 -7.92
C SER A 52 -14.70 3.55 -7.85
N GLY A 53 -14.86 4.61 -8.65
CA GLY A 53 -16.12 4.80 -9.36
C GLY A 53 -16.18 3.76 -10.50
N ASN A 54 -16.39 4.20 -11.75
CA ASN A 54 -16.39 3.31 -12.92
C ASN A 54 -15.00 3.04 -13.53
N GLU A 55 -13.96 3.82 -13.20
CA GLU A 55 -12.71 3.84 -13.98
C GLU A 55 -11.42 3.65 -13.16
N GLN A 56 -11.49 3.20 -11.90
CA GLN A 56 -10.29 2.86 -11.13
C GLN A 56 -9.25 4.00 -11.09
N ASN A 57 -9.70 5.18 -10.70
CA ASN A 57 -8.91 6.41 -10.80
C ASN A 57 -7.70 6.36 -9.87
N PHE A 58 -6.51 6.64 -10.40
CA PHE A 58 -5.27 6.66 -9.65
C PHE A 58 -5.29 7.79 -8.61
N VAL A 59 -4.99 7.43 -7.35
CA VAL A 59 -4.91 8.38 -6.24
C VAL A 59 -3.46 8.63 -5.86
N GLY A 60 -2.65 7.57 -5.74
CA GLY A 60 -1.23 7.66 -5.44
C GLY A 60 -0.62 6.32 -5.05
N ILE A 61 0.70 6.29 -4.91
CA ILE A 61 1.48 5.15 -4.42
C ILE A 61 2.21 5.56 -3.14
N ALA A 62 2.20 4.70 -2.12
CA ALA A 62 3.02 4.89 -0.92
C ALA A 62 3.56 3.56 -0.40
N ALA A 63 4.72 3.58 0.26
CA ALA A 63 5.23 2.40 0.94
C ALA A 63 4.37 2.10 2.19
N PRO A 64 4.13 0.82 2.55
CA PRO A 64 3.39 0.46 3.76
C PRO A 64 3.95 1.13 5.02
N ARG A 65 5.28 1.16 5.15
CA ARG A 65 5.98 1.83 6.26
C ARG A 65 5.64 3.31 6.40
N ASP A 66 5.52 4.02 5.30
CA ASP A 66 5.19 5.44 5.31
C ASP A 66 3.73 5.66 5.68
N VAL A 67 2.81 4.82 5.19
CA VAL A 67 1.39 4.89 5.55
C VAL A 67 1.21 4.64 7.04
N ARG A 68 1.81 3.58 7.58
CA ARG A 68 1.81 3.26 9.02
C ARG A 68 2.32 4.45 9.84
N ARG A 69 3.52 4.95 9.51
CA ARG A 69 4.16 6.07 10.22
C ARG A 69 3.32 7.35 10.16
N ARG A 70 2.77 7.71 9.00
CA ARG A 70 1.97 8.92 8.83
C ARG A 70 0.65 8.83 9.56
N LEU A 71 -0.04 7.70 9.52
CA LEU A 71 -1.29 7.52 10.26
C LEU A 71 -1.03 7.53 11.78
N ALA A 72 -0.03 6.81 12.27
CA ALA A 72 0.36 6.86 13.69
C ALA A 72 0.69 8.29 14.16
N LYS A 73 1.34 9.10 13.31
CA LYS A 73 1.65 10.50 13.62
C LYS A 73 0.41 11.41 13.61
N ASN A 74 -0.48 11.27 12.62
CA ASN A 74 -1.66 12.12 12.52
C ASN A 74 -2.68 11.81 13.62
N PHE A 75 -2.75 10.56 14.08
CA PHE A 75 -3.66 10.09 15.13
C PHE A 75 -2.88 9.70 16.40
N ALA A 76 -1.87 10.51 16.75
CA ALA A 76 -0.99 10.21 17.88
C ALA A 76 -1.74 10.19 19.23
N ALA A 77 -2.80 11.00 19.37
CA ALA A 77 -3.68 10.98 20.53
C ALA A 77 -4.39 9.63 20.69
N ASP A 78 -4.74 8.99 19.58
CA ASP A 78 -5.43 7.70 19.54
C ASP A 78 -4.46 6.51 19.48
N ASN A 79 -3.14 6.72 19.51
CA ASN A 79 -2.12 5.68 19.72
C ASN A 79 -2.33 4.31 19.01
N TYR A 80 -2.58 4.34 17.69
CA TYR A 80 -2.87 3.13 16.88
C TYR A 80 -1.82 2.01 17.02
N GLU A 81 -0.54 2.37 17.21
CA GLU A 81 0.54 1.40 17.44
C GLU A 81 0.32 0.55 18.70
N SER A 82 -0.32 1.09 19.73
CA SER A 82 -0.59 0.34 20.96
C SER A 82 -1.71 -0.67 20.76
N ALA A 83 -2.76 -0.31 20.02
CA ALA A 83 -3.78 -1.28 19.60
C ALA A 83 -3.16 -2.40 18.76
N TYR A 84 -2.24 -2.08 17.84
CA TYR A 84 -1.57 -3.08 17.03
C TYR A 84 -0.66 -4.02 17.84
N ARG A 85 0.14 -3.47 18.76
CA ARG A 85 0.94 -4.29 19.69
C ARG A 85 0.08 -5.21 20.54
N LYS A 86 -1.07 -4.73 21.02
CA LYS A 86 -2.03 -5.54 21.78
C LYS A 86 -2.65 -6.64 20.90
N ALA A 87 -3.04 -6.32 19.67
CA ALA A 87 -3.57 -7.28 18.72
C ALA A 87 -2.56 -8.40 18.44
N ARG A 88 -1.29 -8.02 18.24
CA ARG A 88 -0.17 -8.93 17.98
C ARG A 88 0.22 -9.78 19.20
N ALA A 89 0.21 -9.21 20.41
CA ALA A 89 0.56 -9.94 21.62
C ALA A 89 -0.41 -11.09 21.98
N ALA A 90 -1.64 -11.06 21.44
CA ALA A 90 -2.58 -12.16 21.58
C ALA A 90 -2.29 -13.35 20.65
N VAL A 91 -1.36 -13.20 19.71
CA VAL A 91 -0.85 -14.30 18.89
C VAL A 91 0.18 -15.04 19.74
N THR A 92 -0.18 -16.21 20.27
CA THR A 92 0.75 -17.07 21.01
C THR A 92 1.92 -17.49 20.12
N ASP A 93 3.13 -17.58 20.67
CA ASP A 93 4.38 -17.96 19.97
C ASP A 93 4.34 -19.31 19.21
N ALA A 94 3.27 -20.11 19.38
CA ALA A 94 3.11 -21.43 18.78
C ALA A 94 2.66 -21.44 17.31
N LEU A 95 2.46 -20.27 16.67
CA LEU A 95 2.08 -20.18 15.26
C LEU A 95 3.32 -19.89 14.40
N GLU A 96 4.06 -20.95 14.04
CA GLU A 96 5.19 -20.88 13.09
C GLU A 96 4.76 -20.43 11.68
N ASP A 97 3.46 -20.48 11.37
CA ASP A 97 2.90 -20.01 10.11
C ASP A 97 2.47 -18.53 10.16
N HIS A 98 3.13 -17.71 9.35
CA HIS A 98 2.85 -16.27 9.19
C HIS A 98 1.40 -16.01 8.76
N SER A 99 0.80 -16.87 7.94
CA SER A 99 -0.59 -16.71 7.50
C SER A 99 -1.58 -16.90 8.66
N SER A 100 -1.31 -17.86 9.53
CA SER A 100 -2.10 -18.13 10.73
C SER A 100 -1.98 -16.98 11.75
N GLY A 101 -0.77 -16.43 11.91
CA GLY A 101 -0.55 -15.23 12.74
C GLY A 101 -1.32 -13.99 12.27
N VAL A 102 -1.28 -13.68 10.97
CA VAL A 102 -2.04 -12.55 10.40
C VAL A 102 -3.55 -12.70 10.63
N SER A 103 -4.08 -13.91 10.44
CA SER A 103 -5.50 -14.18 10.67
C SER A 103 -5.90 -13.96 12.13
N ALA A 104 -5.04 -14.36 13.08
CA ALA A 104 -5.27 -14.11 14.50
C ALA A 104 -5.24 -12.61 14.83
N ILE A 105 -4.29 -11.84 14.28
CA ILE A 105 -4.23 -10.38 14.46
C ILE A 105 -5.51 -9.72 13.94
N LEU A 106 -5.96 -10.09 12.73
CA LEU A 106 -7.18 -9.55 12.12
C LEU A 106 -8.42 -9.83 12.99
N ASN A 107 -8.53 -11.05 13.52
CA ASN A 107 -9.65 -11.43 14.39
C ASN A 107 -9.64 -10.68 15.72
N ASN A 108 -8.45 -10.37 16.26
CA ASN A 108 -8.30 -9.68 17.54
C ASN A 108 -8.28 -8.15 17.41
N TRP A 109 -8.24 -7.60 16.19
CA TRP A 109 -8.06 -6.17 15.97
C TRP A 109 -9.15 -5.32 16.64
N GLN A 110 -10.42 -5.65 16.42
CA GLN A 110 -11.54 -4.89 17.00
C GLN A 110 -11.44 -4.83 18.53
N TYR A 111 -11.23 -5.99 19.15
CA TYR A 111 -11.06 -6.07 20.59
C TYR A 111 -9.86 -5.23 21.08
N ALA A 112 -8.74 -5.27 20.36
CA ALA A 112 -7.57 -4.47 20.72
C ALA A 112 -7.81 -2.96 20.58
N VAL A 113 -8.55 -2.52 19.55
CA VAL A 113 -8.99 -1.14 19.37
C VAL A 113 -9.90 -0.72 20.53
N ASP A 114 -10.98 -1.45 20.77
CA ASP A 114 -11.96 -1.12 21.81
C ASP A 114 -11.31 -0.98 23.19
N GLN A 115 -10.34 -1.85 23.48
CA GLN A 115 -9.65 -1.87 24.78
C GLN A 115 -8.54 -0.84 24.93
N THR A 116 -7.99 -0.32 23.83
CA THR A 116 -6.82 0.58 23.89
C THR A 116 -7.20 2.02 23.55
N LEU A 117 -8.17 2.17 22.64
CA LEU A 117 -8.54 3.43 22.03
C LEU A 117 -10.00 3.83 22.35
N GLY A 118 -10.81 2.88 22.80
CA GLY A 118 -12.26 3.05 22.96
C GLY A 118 -13.01 2.69 21.68
N ASP A 119 -14.26 3.14 21.59
CA ASP A 119 -15.16 2.82 20.47
C ASP A 119 -14.61 3.35 19.13
N GLU A 120 -14.34 2.42 18.20
CA GLU A 120 -13.77 2.69 16.88
C GLU A 120 -14.60 3.72 16.08
N GLY A 121 -15.92 3.79 16.30
CA GLY A 121 -16.80 4.74 15.62
C GLY A 121 -16.50 6.21 15.92
N TYR A 122 -15.93 6.53 17.09
CA TYR A 122 -15.61 7.90 17.48
C TYR A 122 -14.18 8.32 17.14
N ILE A 123 -13.25 7.37 17.06
CA ILE A 123 -11.82 7.60 16.83
C ILE A 123 -11.41 7.40 15.37
N SER A 124 -12.22 6.67 14.61
CA SER A 124 -11.90 6.38 13.21
C SER A 124 -12.28 7.55 12.32
N HIS A 125 -11.42 7.83 11.35
CA HIS A 125 -11.68 8.83 10.34
C HIS A 125 -11.80 8.15 8.99
N ILE A 126 -12.83 8.55 8.23
CA ILE A 126 -12.95 8.13 6.83
C ILE A 126 -11.69 8.51 6.06
N VAL A 127 -11.11 7.53 5.37
CA VAL A 127 -9.97 7.70 4.46
C VAL A 127 -10.47 7.99 3.06
N SER A 128 -10.58 9.26 2.73
CA SER A 128 -10.82 9.73 1.36
C SER A 128 -9.51 9.98 0.62
N SER A 129 -9.56 10.00 -0.70
CA SER A 129 -8.44 10.42 -1.56
C SER A 129 -7.86 11.78 -1.16
N SER A 130 -8.70 12.75 -0.79
CA SER A 130 -8.29 14.08 -0.33
C SER A 130 -7.57 14.05 1.02
N LYS A 131 -8.11 13.30 2.00
CA LYS A 131 -7.49 13.14 3.32
C LYS A 131 -6.19 12.36 3.23
N LEU A 132 -6.11 11.34 2.38
CA LEU A 132 -4.89 10.59 2.16
C LEU A 132 -3.77 11.50 1.65
N ARG A 133 -4.04 12.37 0.67
CA ARG A 133 -3.07 13.39 0.19
C ARG A 133 -2.63 14.32 1.32
N LEU A 134 -3.57 14.78 2.14
CA LEU A 134 -3.29 15.66 3.29
C LEU A 134 -2.40 14.99 4.34
N TRP A 135 -2.72 13.75 4.73
CA TRP A 135 -2.02 13.02 5.79
C TRP A 135 -0.64 12.54 5.34
N MET A 136 -0.52 12.08 4.10
CA MET A 136 0.71 11.50 3.57
C MET A 136 1.69 12.55 3.06
N ARG A 137 1.19 13.68 2.52
CA ARG A 137 2.01 14.73 1.91
C ARG A 137 2.99 14.13 0.89
N GLY A 138 4.28 14.46 0.95
CA GLY A 138 5.30 13.96 0.01
C GLY A 138 5.60 12.46 0.06
N ASP A 139 4.99 11.71 0.98
CA ASP A 139 5.11 10.25 1.03
C ASP A 139 4.05 9.52 0.20
N LEU A 140 3.05 10.25 -0.31
CA LEU A 140 2.15 9.75 -1.35
C LEU A 140 2.63 10.28 -2.70
N ASP A 141 3.17 9.40 -3.51
CA ASP A 141 3.53 9.72 -4.88
C ASP A 141 2.28 9.75 -5.75
N THR A 142 1.94 10.93 -6.26
CA THR A 142 0.75 11.14 -7.07
C THR A 142 1.09 11.41 -8.53
N GLN A 143 2.36 11.28 -8.90
CA GLN A 143 2.80 11.42 -10.28
C GLN A 143 2.53 10.13 -11.06
N SER A 144 2.37 10.28 -12.37
CA SER A 144 2.18 9.15 -13.28
C SER A 144 2.79 9.43 -14.65
N VAL A 145 2.99 8.35 -15.40
CA VAL A 145 3.38 8.39 -16.80
C VAL A 145 2.19 7.91 -17.64
N PRO A 146 1.82 8.58 -18.74
CA PRO A 146 0.75 8.13 -19.63
C PRO A 146 0.95 6.68 -20.08
N ALA A 147 -0.13 5.89 -20.13
CA ALA A 147 -0.21 4.54 -20.68
C ALA A 147 0.17 4.49 -22.18
N GLY A 148 0.58 3.33 -22.72
CA GLY A 148 0.89 3.18 -24.15
C GLY A 148 2.06 2.23 -24.49
N PRO A 149 2.65 2.33 -25.69
CA PRO A 149 3.86 1.61 -26.07
C PRO A 149 5.09 2.07 -25.29
N LEU A 150 6.09 1.20 -25.08
CA LEU A 150 7.31 1.50 -24.34
C LEU A 150 8.37 2.17 -25.25
N THR A 151 8.12 3.42 -25.65
CA THR A 151 9.07 4.21 -26.47
C THR A 151 10.25 4.72 -25.65
N ALA A 152 11.36 5.11 -26.29
CA ALA A 152 12.54 5.66 -25.61
C ALA A 152 12.21 6.89 -24.74
N HIS A 153 11.35 7.79 -25.23
CA HIS A 153 10.88 8.94 -24.45
C HIS A 153 10.13 8.51 -23.17
N ARG A 154 9.34 7.44 -23.26
CA ARG A 154 8.57 6.93 -22.14
C ARG A 154 9.41 6.17 -21.14
N GLN A 155 10.36 5.36 -21.62
CA GLN A 155 11.38 4.73 -20.77
C GLN A 155 12.13 5.80 -19.97
N TYR A 156 12.57 6.89 -20.63
CA TYR A 156 13.20 8.01 -19.94
C TYR A 156 12.30 8.60 -18.84
N ARG A 157 11.02 8.84 -19.13
CA ARG A 157 10.07 9.37 -18.12
C ARG A 157 9.87 8.43 -16.92
N ILE A 158 9.89 7.11 -17.13
CA ILE A 158 9.81 6.13 -16.04
C ILE A 158 11.12 6.13 -15.23
N ILE A 159 12.27 6.09 -15.91
CA ILE A 159 13.60 6.03 -15.27
C ILE A 159 13.93 7.31 -14.51
N ALA A 160 13.49 8.47 -15.00
CA ALA A 160 13.70 9.76 -14.34
C ALA A 160 12.77 9.99 -13.14
N HIS A 161 11.85 9.07 -12.84
CA HIS A 161 10.94 9.19 -11.72
C HIS A 161 11.67 8.90 -10.40
N ASP A 162 11.42 9.71 -9.37
CA ASP A 162 12.12 9.60 -8.09
C ASP A 162 11.83 8.29 -7.33
N ARG A 163 10.62 7.73 -7.50
CA ARG A 163 10.17 6.53 -6.80
C ARG A 163 10.36 5.28 -7.68
N ARG A 164 10.60 4.14 -7.02
CA ARG A 164 10.79 2.83 -7.66
C ARG A 164 9.54 2.38 -8.43
N TYR A 165 8.37 2.49 -7.81
CA TYR A 165 7.11 2.08 -8.44
C TYR A 165 6.43 3.26 -9.11
N VAL A 166 6.23 3.15 -10.43
CA VAL A 166 5.71 4.23 -11.26
C VAL A 166 4.33 3.85 -11.81
N ALA A 167 3.33 4.70 -11.57
CA ALA A 167 1.99 4.52 -12.11
C ALA A 167 1.94 4.82 -13.61
N LEU A 168 1.30 3.92 -14.37
CA LEU A 168 0.93 4.12 -15.76
C LEU A 168 -0.57 4.43 -15.85
N THR A 169 -0.93 5.58 -16.43
CA THR A 169 -2.33 6.04 -16.45
C THR A 169 -2.84 6.41 -17.84
N ASN A 170 -4.09 6.08 -18.15
CA ASN A 170 -4.81 6.66 -19.28
C ASN A 170 -5.70 7.80 -18.76
N GLY A 171 -5.26 9.04 -18.92
CA GLY A 171 -5.81 10.16 -18.16
C GLY A 171 -5.60 9.92 -16.65
N ILE A 172 -6.70 9.80 -15.91
CA ILE A 172 -6.67 9.51 -14.46
C ILE A 172 -6.82 8.03 -14.12
N ARG A 173 -7.23 7.19 -15.09
CA ARG A 173 -7.42 5.75 -14.88
C ARG A 173 -6.08 5.05 -14.75
N LEU A 174 -5.93 4.21 -13.72
CA LEU A 174 -4.75 3.37 -13.56
C LEU A 174 -4.81 2.20 -14.56
N GLU A 175 -3.79 2.07 -15.40
CA GLU A 175 -3.62 0.96 -16.36
C GLU A 175 -2.58 -0.06 -15.88
N GLY A 176 -1.59 0.36 -15.08
CA GLY A 176 -0.59 -0.54 -14.53
C GLY A 176 0.42 0.19 -13.64
N VAL A 177 1.31 -0.57 -13.00
CA VAL A 177 2.43 -0.04 -12.22
C VAL A 177 3.70 -0.77 -12.65
N VAL A 178 4.77 -0.01 -12.87
CA VAL A 178 6.07 -0.53 -13.32
C VAL A 178 7.10 -0.37 -12.22
N ASP A 179 7.94 -1.39 -12.06
CA ASP A 179 9.17 -1.29 -11.28
C ASP A 179 10.26 -0.64 -12.15
N ARG A 180 10.61 0.60 -11.81
CA ARG A 180 11.63 1.40 -12.49
C ARG A 180 12.98 0.70 -12.50
N ASP A 181 13.34 0.05 -11.40
CA ASP A 181 14.68 -0.52 -11.26
C ASP A 181 14.81 -1.79 -12.13
N GLU A 182 13.74 -2.60 -12.20
CA GLU A 182 13.68 -3.73 -13.15
C GLU A 182 13.76 -3.25 -14.61
N LEU A 183 13.13 -2.11 -14.94
CA LEU A 183 13.23 -1.51 -16.28
C LEU A 183 14.65 -1.00 -16.60
N VAL A 184 15.34 -0.37 -15.64
CA VAL A 184 16.73 0.07 -15.81
C VAL A 184 17.64 -1.13 -16.08
N VAL A 185 17.48 -2.22 -15.33
CA VAL A 185 18.26 -3.46 -15.52
C VAL A 185 18.00 -4.06 -16.90
N ALA A 186 16.75 -4.16 -17.33
CA ALA A 186 16.40 -4.66 -18.65
C ALA A 186 17.04 -3.82 -19.77
N ALA A 187 16.96 -2.49 -19.68
CA ALA A 187 17.57 -1.58 -20.66
C ALA A 187 19.11 -1.69 -20.71
N GLN A 188 19.77 -1.98 -19.59
CA GLN A 188 21.21 -2.23 -19.56
C GLN A 188 21.58 -3.57 -20.22
N MET A 189 20.78 -4.61 -20.02
CA MET A 189 21.00 -5.92 -20.65
C MET A 189 20.86 -5.85 -22.17
N GLU A 190 19.83 -5.16 -22.69
CA GLU A 190 19.64 -4.98 -24.13
C GLU A 190 20.85 -4.30 -24.80
N ARG A 191 21.43 -3.28 -24.16
CA ARG A 191 22.64 -2.61 -24.68
C ARG A 191 23.86 -3.52 -24.71
N ARG A 192 23.99 -4.44 -23.74
CA ARG A 192 25.11 -5.40 -23.70
C ARG A 192 24.97 -6.48 -24.77
N VAL A 193 23.75 -6.93 -25.06
CA VAL A 193 23.48 -7.95 -26.07
C VAL A 193 23.50 -7.37 -27.49
N GLY A 194 22.95 -6.18 -27.70
CA GLY A 194 22.93 -5.50 -29.01
C GLY A 194 24.24 -4.84 -29.42
N GLY A 195 25.22 -4.70 -28.50
CA GLY A 195 26.56 -4.18 -28.79
C GLY A 195 27.59 -5.24 -29.19
N ALA A 196 27.20 -6.52 -29.25
CA ALA A 196 28.06 -7.65 -29.59
C ALA A 196 27.79 -8.22 -31.00
N SER A 197 27.16 -7.44 -31.88
CA SER A 197 26.81 -7.80 -33.26
C SER A 197 27.46 -6.87 -34.27
#